data_AF-A0A4R2K8C5-F1
#
_entry.id   AF-A0A4R2K8C5-F1
#
_cell.length_a   1.000
_cell.length_b   1.000
_cell.length_c   1.000
_cell.angle_alpha   90.00
_cell.angle_beta   90.00
_cell.angle_gamma   90.00
#
_symmetry.space_group_name_H-M   'P 1'
#
loop_
_entity.id
_entity.type
_entity.pdbx_description
1 polymer ?
#
loop_
_entity_poly.entity_id
_entity_poly.type
_entity_poly.pdbx_seq_one_letter_code
_entity_poly.pdbx_strand_id
1 'polypeptide(L)'
;MIGSIVEIGWCGGHGTAGGMMDVFKQLNWEDGGALGLTSATVGLFMGIIIGMIIINYGVRKGYTSVLKAADNINSNESYDIIPKAKRKPAAMTTINKDIVESFAFHGALIAITMFIGWILQKQIASALNIGMPLFPMAMIGGLIVQMIISKTEFADAIDVGTLHQIQGLALEFLIIGAIAAIKVPVVVAYATPLLILIVSTAVITIVYFFWAGPRMFKEDWFEHAIVNFGALTGVSAVGLMLLRTVDPEMETEAGKAFALRAPFFSPFAGGRLMTSMLPILAVKYGALKTGLIFLGLMVVLLILARVFGFWGKSNLKQSSEA
;
A
#
# COMPACT_ATOMS: atom_id res chain seq x y z
N MET A 1 6.43 -19.83 -6.60
CA MET A 1 5.16 -19.12 -6.34
C MET A 1 5.06 -18.63 -4.90
N ILE A 2 5.33 -19.45 -3.88
CA ILE A 2 5.21 -19.02 -2.48
C ILE A 2 5.97 -17.74 -2.10
N GLY A 3 7.14 -17.48 -2.70
CA GLY A 3 7.88 -16.23 -2.47
C GLY A 3 7.15 -14.95 -2.89
N SER A 4 6.15 -15.01 -3.77
CA SER A 4 5.35 -13.82 -4.14
C SER A 4 4.27 -13.47 -3.11
N ILE A 5 3.97 -14.37 -2.16
CA ILE A 5 2.92 -14.19 -1.14
C ILE A 5 3.21 -13.02 -0.20
N VAL A 6 4.48 -12.77 0.08
CA VAL A 6 4.88 -11.64 0.93
C VAL A 6 4.52 -10.32 0.27
N GLU A 7 4.98 -10.09 -0.95
CA GLU A 7 4.74 -8.82 -1.65
C GLU A 7 3.24 -8.61 -1.94
N ILE A 8 2.52 -9.68 -2.29
CA ILE A 8 1.07 -9.65 -2.50
C ILE A 8 0.32 -9.33 -1.20
N GLY A 9 0.72 -9.93 -0.08
CA GLY A 9 0.04 -9.78 1.21
C GLY A 9 0.42 -8.51 1.95
N TRP A 10 1.70 -8.18 2.02
CA TRP A 10 2.22 -7.05 2.80
C TRP A 10 1.90 -5.75 2.08
N CYS A 11 2.79 -5.24 1.23
CA CYS A 11 2.59 -3.96 0.56
C CYS A 11 1.30 -3.90 -0.29
N GLY A 12 0.84 -5.04 -0.82
CA GLY A 12 -0.46 -5.11 -1.51
C GLY A 12 -1.69 -5.21 -0.61
N GLY A 13 -1.53 -5.64 0.63
CA GLY A 13 -2.62 -5.80 1.58
C GLY A 13 -3.68 -6.84 1.17
N HIS A 14 -4.76 -6.86 1.93
CA HIS A 14 -5.90 -7.75 1.69
C HIS A 14 -6.51 -7.52 0.31
N GLY A 15 -6.55 -6.26 -0.15
CA GLY A 15 -7.08 -5.86 -1.46
C GLY A 15 -6.44 -6.62 -2.62
N THR A 16 -5.11 -6.55 -2.71
CA THR A 16 -4.35 -7.28 -3.74
C THR A 16 -4.44 -8.78 -3.53
N ALA A 17 -4.29 -9.28 -2.30
CA ALA A 17 -4.36 -10.70 -2.02
C ALA A 17 -5.72 -11.32 -2.44
N GLY A 18 -6.83 -10.62 -2.20
CA GLY A 18 -8.16 -11.00 -2.67
C GLY A 18 -8.27 -10.97 -4.20
N GLY A 19 -7.80 -9.89 -4.83
CA GLY A 19 -7.79 -9.77 -6.30
C GLY A 19 -6.92 -10.80 -7.02
N MET A 20 -5.96 -11.41 -6.34
CA MET A 20 -5.06 -12.43 -6.89
C MET A 20 -5.59 -13.86 -6.79
N MET A 21 -6.72 -14.10 -6.10
CA MET A 21 -7.27 -15.44 -5.94
C MET A 21 -7.54 -16.15 -7.28
N ASP A 22 -8.14 -15.45 -8.25
CA ASP A 22 -8.44 -16.02 -9.55
C ASP A 22 -7.18 -16.29 -10.37
N VAL A 23 -6.14 -15.47 -10.21
CA VAL A 23 -4.83 -15.70 -10.83
C VAL A 23 -4.20 -16.96 -10.26
N PHE A 24 -4.25 -17.15 -8.95
CA PHE A 24 -3.74 -18.36 -8.30
C PHE A 24 -4.49 -19.62 -8.74
N LYS A 25 -5.82 -19.54 -8.91
CA LYS A 25 -6.62 -20.63 -9.52
C LYS A 25 -6.17 -20.94 -10.95
N GLN A 26 -5.99 -19.92 -11.79
CA GLN A 26 -5.52 -20.08 -13.17
C GLN A 26 -4.11 -20.69 -13.25
N LEU A 27 -3.28 -20.45 -12.23
CA LEU A 27 -1.94 -21.05 -12.11
C LEU A 27 -1.95 -22.44 -11.43
N ASN A 28 -3.12 -23.06 -11.23
CA ASN A 28 -3.30 -24.34 -10.54
C ASN A 28 -2.74 -24.36 -9.10
N TRP A 29 -2.79 -23.23 -8.39
CA TRP A 29 -2.31 -23.10 -7.02
C TRP A 29 -3.29 -22.33 -6.14
N GLU A 30 -4.47 -22.89 -5.92
CA GLU A 30 -5.57 -22.24 -5.18
C GLU A 30 -5.19 -21.81 -3.75
N ASP A 31 -4.29 -22.57 -3.10
CA ASP A 31 -3.78 -22.28 -1.76
C ASP A 31 -3.15 -20.89 -1.66
N GLY A 32 -2.62 -20.36 -2.77
CA GLY A 32 -2.02 -19.03 -2.83
C GLY A 32 -2.96 -17.90 -2.38
N GLY A 33 -4.27 -18.05 -2.61
CA GLY A 33 -5.26 -17.07 -2.15
C GLY A 33 -5.33 -16.98 -0.62
N ALA A 34 -5.48 -18.12 0.06
CA ALA A 34 -5.54 -18.18 1.52
C ALA A 34 -4.21 -17.75 2.15
N LEU A 35 -3.07 -18.13 1.56
CA LEU A 35 -1.75 -17.73 2.01
C LEU A 35 -1.51 -16.22 1.85
N GLY A 36 -1.98 -15.63 0.74
CA GLY A 36 -1.91 -14.18 0.49
C GLY A 36 -2.65 -13.38 1.55
N LEU A 37 -3.88 -13.77 1.88
CA LEU A 37 -4.69 -13.10 2.91
C LEU A 37 -4.13 -13.27 4.32
N THR A 38 -3.60 -14.45 4.62
CA THR A 38 -2.92 -14.72 5.89
C THR A 38 -1.68 -13.84 6.02
N SER A 39 -0.87 -13.78 4.96
CA SER A 39 0.32 -12.92 4.88
C SER A 39 -0.05 -11.44 5.07
N ALA A 40 -1.14 -10.97 4.48
CA ALA A 40 -1.61 -9.58 4.64
C ALA A 40 -1.97 -9.24 6.07
N THR A 41 -2.66 -10.15 6.75
CA THR A 41 -3.03 -9.97 8.15
C THR A 41 -1.80 -9.93 9.04
N VAL A 42 -0.86 -10.87 8.87
CA VAL A 42 0.37 -10.89 9.67
C VAL A 42 1.25 -9.67 9.38
N GLY A 43 1.39 -9.27 8.11
CA GLY A 43 2.15 -8.09 7.70
C GLY A 43 1.62 -6.81 8.35
N LEU A 44 0.30 -6.61 8.34
CA LEU A 44 -0.35 -5.49 9.01
C LEU A 44 -0.01 -5.41 10.51
N PHE A 45 -0.19 -6.52 11.24
CA PHE A 45 0.12 -6.55 12.68
C PHE A 45 1.61 -6.33 12.94
N MET A 46 2.48 -6.99 12.18
CA MET A 46 3.93 -6.84 12.31
C MET A 46 4.38 -5.42 12.00
N GLY A 47 3.84 -4.79 10.95
CA GLY A 47 4.13 -3.41 10.58
C GLY A 47 3.76 -2.42 11.68
N ILE A 48 2.59 -2.60 12.32
CA ILE A 48 2.18 -1.76 13.46
C ILE A 48 3.10 -2.00 14.66
N ILE A 49 3.28 -3.25 15.09
CA ILE A 49 4.06 -3.59 16.29
C ILE A 49 5.52 -3.17 16.14
N ILE A 50 6.18 -3.59 15.05
CA ILE A 50 7.58 -3.26 14.78
C ILE A 50 7.72 -1.76 14.52
N GLY A 51 6.78 -1.14 13.80
CA GLY A 51 6.78 0.30 13.54
C GLY A 51 6.78 1.11 14.83
N MET A 52 5.91 0.76 15.78
CA MET A 52 5.87 1.40 17.10
C MET A 52 7.14 1.14 17.92
N ILE A 53 7.74 -0.05 17.84
CA ILE A 53 9.04 -0.34 18.48
C ILE A 53 10.15 0.55 17.87
N ILE A 54 10.18 0.68 16.54
CA ILE A 54 11.13 1.53 15.82
C ILE A 54 10.94 3.00 16.21
N ILE A 55 9.70 3.49 16.29
CA ILE A 55 9.37 4.85 16.75
C ILE A 55 9.91 5.09 18.16
N ASN A 56 9.57 4.22 19.11
CA ASN A 56 10.05 4.33 20.49
C ASN A 56 11.58 4.35 20.58
N TYR A 57 12.24 3.52 19.76
CA TYR A 57 13.70 3.52 19.65
C TYR A 57 14.24 4.82 19.04
N GLY A 58 13.62 5.31 17.95
CA GLY A 58 13.98 6.55 17.26
C GLY A 58 13.87 7.77 18.15
N VAL A 59 12.77 7.89 18.91
CA VAL A 59 12.56 8.97 19.88
C VAL A 59 13.64 8.97 20.96
N ARG A 60 13.98 7.79 21.51
CA ARG A 60 15.05 7.65 22.52
C ARG A 60 16.44 7.99 21.97
N LYS A 61 16.66 7.81 20.67
CA LYS A 61 17.92 8.14 19.99
C LYS A 61 17.97 9.55 19.40
N GLY A 62 16.86 10.30 19.48
CA GLY A 62 16.75 11.63 18.87
C GLY A 62 16.80 11.61 17.35
N TYR A 63 16.26 10.55 16.72
CA TYR A 63 16.18 10.44 15.27
C TYR A 63 14.95 11.14 14.67
N THR A 64 13.91 11.33 15.48
CA THR A 64 12.69 12.05 15.12
C THR A 64 12.95 13.56 15.15
N SER A 65 12.49 14.27 14.12
CA SER A 65 12.60 15.72 14.00
C SER A 65 11.52 16.44 14.80
N VAL A 66 10.30 15.91 14.82
CA VAL A 66 9.13 16.54 15.45
C VAL A 66 8.90 15.99 16.85
N LEU A 67 8.59 14.70 16.99
CA LEU A 67 8.32 14.09 18.29
C LEU A 67 9.58 13.99 19.15
N LYS A 68 9.65 14.71 20.28
CA LYS A 68 10.76 14.62 21.24
C LYS A 68 10.39 13.79 22.46
N ALA A 69 11.39 13.23 23.13
CA ALA A 69 11.17 12.36 24.30
C ALA A 69 10.43 13.05 25.46
N ALA A 70 10.50 14.39 25.55
CA ALA A 70 9.79 15.20 26.54
C ALA A 70 8.28 15.38 26.23
N ASP A 71 7.86 15.14 24.99
CA ASP A 71 6.47 15.33 24.54
C ASP A 71 5.57 14.13 24.88
N ASN A 72 6.15 13.03 25.38
CA ASN A 72 5.49 11.73 25.66
C ASN A 72 4.36 11.75 26.71
N ILE A 73 3.88 12.91 27.17
CA ILE A 73 2.96 13.00 28.32
C ILE A 73 1.65 13.77 28.02
N ASN A 74 1.51 14.46 26.88
CA ASN A 74 0.37 15.39 26.68
C ASN A 74 -0.59 15.07 25.51
N SER A 75 -0.68 13.84 25.00
CA SER A 75 -1.70 13.49 23.98
C SER A 75 -3.02 13.06 24.62
N ASN A 76 -3.72 13.99 25.27
CA ASN A 76 -5.04 13.77 25.88
C ASN A 76 -6.23 14.02 24.91
N GLU A 77 -5.99 14.09 23.61
CA GLU A 77 -7.04 14.29 22.61
C GLU A 77 -7.36 13.04 21.77
N SER A 78 -7.25 11.84 22.33
CA SER A 78 -7.81 10.65 21.67
C SER A 78 -9.30 10.54 22.00
N TYR A 79 -10.13 11.31 21.30
CA TYR A 79 -11.58 11.15 21.39
C TYR A 79 -12.01 9.97 20.50
N ASP A 80 -12.38 8.84 21.10
CA ASP A 80 -12.97 7.71 20.37
C ASP A 80 -14.24 8.12 19.60
N ILE A 81 -14.95 9.12 20.12
CA ILE A 81 -16.10 9.75 19.48
C ILE A 81 -15.76 11.21 19.21
N ILE A 82 -15.64 11.58 17.94
CA ILE A 82 -15.37 12.96 17.55
C ILE A 82 -16.50 13.88 18.08
N PRO A 83 -16.18 14.90 18.90
CA PRO A 83 -17.16 15.85 19.41
C PRO A 83 -17.90 16.55 18.28
N LYS A 84 -19.20 16.85 18.46
CA LYS A 84 -20.05 17.44 17.40
C LYS A 84 -19.42 18.64 16.71
N ALA A 85 -18.75 19.51 17.47
CA ALA A 85 -18.08 20.72 16.95
C ALA A 85 -16.86 20.44 16.07
N LYS A 86 -16.19 19.28 16.22
CA LYS A 86 -14.99 18.89 15.45
C LYS A 86 -15.33 17.97 14.26
N ARG A 87 -16.61 17.61 14.04
CA ARG A 87 -17.02 16.70 12.97
C ARG A 87 -16.94 17.39 11.60
N LYS A 88 -16.38 16.69 10.62
CA LYS A 88 -16.35 17.12 9.21
C LYS A 88 -17.35 16.32 8.40
N PRO A 89 -17.97 16.90 7.35
CA PRO A 89 -18.84 16.16 6.44
C PRO A 89 -18.05 15.05 5.76
N ALA A 90 -18.63 13.85 5.73
CA ALA A 90 -17.98 12.65 5.18
C ALA A 90 -18.09 12.56 3.64
N ALA A 91 -19.13 13.16 3.08
CA ALA A 91 -19.45 13.19 1.66
C ALA A 91 -20.36 14.40 1.37
N MET A 92 -20.31 14.91 0.15
CA MET A 92 -21.18 16.00 -0.32
C MET A 92 -22.06 15.51 -1.46
N THR A 93 -23.33 15.93 -1.46
CA THR A 93 -24.23 15.67 -2.59
C THR A 93 -23.91 16.69 -3.69
N THR A 94 -23.44 16.20 -4.83
CA THR A 94 -23.01 17.00 -5.99
C THR A 94 -24.01 16.98 -7.14
N ILE A 95 -24.88 15.96 -7.19
CA ILE A 95 -25.91 15.79 -8.22
C ILE A 95 -27.30 15.95 -7.61
N ASN A 96 -28.22 16.52 -8.38
CA ASN A 96 -29.62 16.58 -7.98
C ASN A 96 -30.18 15.16 -7.82
N LYS A 97 -30.65 14.85 -6.60
CA LYS A 97 -31.23 13.55 -6.23
C LYS A 97 -32.47 13.18 -7.05
N ASP A 98 -33.17 14.17 -7.61
CA ASP A 98 -34.31 13.94 -8.49
C ASP A 98 -33.90 13.29 -9.83
N ILE A 99 -32.64 13.47 -10.24
CA ILE A 99 -32.09 12.87 -11.47
C ILE A 99 -31.48 11.50 -11.16
N VAL A 100 -30.56 11.46 -10.20
CA VAL A 100 -29.85 10.24 -9.80
C VAL A 100 -29.29 10.40 -8.39
N GLU A 101 -29.28 9.30 -7.63
CA GLU A 101 -28.63 9.26 -6.33
C GLU A 101 -27.09 9.34 -6.49
N SER A 102 -26.41 10.11 -5.63
CA SER A 102 -24.95 10.27 -5.64
C SER A 102 -24.19 8.93 -5.60
N PHE A 103 -24.53 8.00 -4.71
CA PHE A 103 -23.99 6.63 -4.66
C PHE A 103 -24.22 5.87 -5.95
N ALA A 104 -25.38 6.01 -6.59
CA ALA A 104 -25.67 5.33 -7.85
C ALA A 104 -24.79 5.89 -8.98
N PHE A 105 -24.62 7.21 -9.04
CA PHE A 105 -23.72 7.86 -10.00
C PHE A 105 -22.26 7.41 -9.82
N HIS A 106 -21.73 7.49 -8.60
CA HIS A 106 -20.36 7.07 -8.30
C HIS A 106 -20.17 5.56 -8.50
N GLY A 107 -21.15 4.75 -8.13
CA GLY A 107 -21.17 3.32 -8.39
C GLY A 107 -21.13 2.99 -9.88
N ALA A 108 -21.87 3.73 -10.70
CA ALA A 108 -21.84 3.58 -12.16
C ALA A 108 -20.46 3.93 -12.74
N LEU A 109 -19.82 5.01 -12.26
CA LEU A 109 -18.45 5.34 -12.65
C LEU A 109 -17.51 4.17 -12.33
N ILE A 110 -17.56 3.63 -11.11
CA ILE A 110 -16.74 2.47 -10.72
C ILE A 110 -17.04 1.27 -11.64
N ALA A 111 -18.30 0.97 -11.93
CA ALA A 111 -18.66 -0.13 -12.83
C ALA A 111 -18.10 0.05 -14.25
N ILE A 112 -18.14 1.28 -14.79
CA ILE A 112 -17.54 1.61 -16.09
C ILE A 112 -16.03 1.39 -16.07
N THR A 113 -15.34 1.81 -14.99
CA THR A 113 -13.89 1.60 -14.87
C THR A 113 -13.52 0.11 -14.86
N MET A 114 -14.30 -0.71 -14.14
CA MET A 114 -14.13 -2.16 -14.12
C MET A 114 -14.41 -2.80 -15.48
N PHE A 115 -15.44 -2.33 -16.18
CA PHE A 115 -15.79 -2.80 -17.52
C PHE A 115 -14.69 -2.52 -18.55
N ILE A 116 -14.16 -1.29 -18.56
CA ILE A 116 -13.00 -0.94 -19.40
C ILE A 116 -11.80 -1.81 -19.03
N GLY A 117 -11.55 -1.99 -17.74
CA GLY A 117 -10.48 -2.88 -17.25
C GLY A 117 -10.63 -4.31 -17.74
N TRP A 118 -11.85 -4.85 -17.74
CA TRP A 118 -12.11 -6.20 -18.25
C TRP A 118 -11.85 -6.33 -19.76
N ILE A 119 -12.22 -5.32 -20.55
CA ILE A 119 -11.89 -5.27 -21.98
C ILE A 119 -10.37 -5.25 -22.17
N LEU A 120 -9.66 -4.38 -21.45
CA LEU A 120 -8.20 -4.28 -21.52
C LEU A 120 -7.52 -5.60 -21.12
N GLN A 121 -7.98 -6.22 -20.03
CA GLN A 121 -7.49 -7.51 -19.56
C GLN A 121 -7.60 -8.56 -20.67
N LYS A 122 -8.76 -8.66 -21.33
CA LYS A 122 -9.01 -9.65 -22.39
C LYS A 122 -8.14 -9.38 -23.63
N GLN A 123 -8.00 -8.12 -24.04
CA GLN A 123 -7.18 -7.77 -25.21
C GLN A 123 -5.70 -8.03 -24.95
N ILE A 124 -5.17 -7.61 -23.80
CA ILE A 124 -3.75 -7.80 -23.46
C ILE A 124 -3.44 -9.29 -23.24
N ALA A 125 -4.33 -10.02 -22.56
CA ALA A 125 -4.16 -11.45 -22.34
C ALA A 125 -4.10 -12.22 -23.67
N SER A 126 -4.95 -11.85 -24.64
CA SER A 126 -4.93 -12.42 -25.99
C SER A 126 -3.66 -12.05 -26.75
N ALA A 127 -3.25 -10.78 -26.72
CA ALA A 127 -2.09 -10.30 -27.47
C ALA A 127 -0.76 -10.89 -26.97
N LEU A 128 -0.61 -11.04 -25.65
CA LEU A 128 0.65 -11.48 -25.03
C LEU A 128 0.66 -12.96 -24.61
N ASN A 129 -0.47 -13.67 -24.73
CA ASN A 129 -0.65 -15.04 -24.19
C ASN A 129 -0.22 -15.14 -22.71
N ILE A 130 -0.54 -14.12 -21.92
CA ILE A 130 -0.21 -14.03 -20.50
C ILE A 130 -1.52 -13.71 -19.76
N GLY A 131 -1.86 -14.51 -18.75
CA GLY A 131 -2.99 -14.21 -17.88
C GLY A 131 -2.74 -12.88 -17.17
N MET A 132 -3.59 -11.88 -17.41
CA MET A 132 -3.49 -10.58 -16.74
C MET A 132 -4.53 -10.50 -15.63
N PRO A 133 -4.20 -9.99 -14.44
CA PRO A 133 -5.18 -9.77 -13.38
C PRO A 133 -6.17 -8.66 -13.77
N LEU A 134 -7.43 -8.75 -13.32
CA LEU A 134 -8.46 -7.75 -13.66
C LEU A 134 -8.21 -6.42 -12.94
N PHE A 135 -7.84 -6.45 -11.66
CA PHE A 135 -7.78 -5.24 -10.83
C PHE A 135 -6.79 -4.16 -11.36
N PRO A 136 -5.57 -4.47 -11.87
CA PRO A 136 -4.70 -3.43 -12.42
C PRO A 136 -5.25 -2.87 -13.74
N MET A 137 -5.96 -3.70 -14.50
CA MET A 137 -6.61 -3.26 -15.73
C MET A 137 -7.79 -2.34 -15.42
N ALA A 138 -8.56 -2.65 -14.38
CA ALA A 138 -9.63 -1.79 -13.86
C ALA A 138 -9.08 -0.43 -13.39
N MET A 139 -7.86 -0.38 -12.85
CA MET A 139 -7.20 0.89 -12.52
C MET A 139 -6.81 1.71 -13.74
N ILE A 140 -6.31 1.07 -14.81
CA ILE A 140 -6.10 1.76 -16.09
C ILE A 140 -7.45 2.27 -16.63
N GLY A 141 -8.51 1.48 -16.50
CA GLY A 141 -9.89 1.91 -16.76
C GLY A 141 -10.28 3.13 -15.93
N GLY A 142 -9.94 3.14 -14.64
CA GLY A 142 -10.08 4.28 -13.72
C GLY A 142 -9.40 5.54 -14.23
N LEU A 143 -8.13 5.42 -14.62
CA LEU A 143 -7.37 6.53 -15.19
C LEU A 143 -8.00 7.05 -16.49
N ILE A 144 -8.45 6.15 -17.37
CA ILE A 144 -9.12 6.52 -18.61
C ILE A 144 -10.42 7.29 -18.32
N VAL A 145 -11.27 6.78 -17.42
CA VAL A 145 -12.50 7.46 -17.01
C VAL A 145 -12.18 8.82 -16.41
N GLN A 146 -11.19 8.90 -15.52
CA GLN A 146 -10.75 10.16 -14.92
C GLN A 146 -10.31 11.18 -15.97
N MET A 147 -9.50 10.78 -16.95
CA MET A 147 -9.03 11.67 -18.02
C MET A 147 -10.14 12.15 -18.96
N ILE A 148 -11.21 11.35 -19.12
CA ILE A 148 -12.37 11.70 -19.95
C ILE A 148 -13.28 12.64 -19.16
N ILE A 149 -13.66 12.27 -17.93
CA ILE A 149 -14.61 13.05 -17.12
C ILE A 149 -14.02 14.38 -16.66
N SER A 150 -12.71 14.47 -16.47
CA SER A 150 -12.04 15.75 -16.15
C SER A 150 -12.13 16.78 -17.29
N LYS A 151 -12.57 16.38 -18.48
CA LYS A 151 -12.79 17.26 -19.63
C LYS A 151 -14.25 17.62 -19.85
N THR A 152 -15.16 17.11 -19.01
CA THR A 152 -16.60 17.38 -19.10
C THR A 152 -17.07 18.22 -17.91
N GLU A 153 -18.28 18.76 -18.00
CA GLU A 153 -18.93 19.49 -16.89
C GLU A 153 -19.23 18.59 -15.67
N PHE A 154 -19.20 17.26 -15.86
CA PHE A 154 -19.43 16.29 -14.79
C PHE A 154 -18.21 16.09 -13.89
N ALA A 155 -17.07 16.74 -14.15
CA ALA A 155 -15.92 16.72 -13.25
C ALA A 155 -16.29 17.19 -11.84
N ASP A 156 -17.07 18.26 -11.74
CA ASP A 156 -17.55 18.83 -10.48
C ASP A 156 -18.64 17.99 -9.82
N ALA A 157 -19.22 17.04 -10.56
CA ALA A 157 -20.20 16.10 -10.03
C ALA A 157 -19.55 14.96 -9.23
N ILE A 158 -18.22 14.80 -9.26
CA ILE A 158 -17.51 13.75 -8.54
C ILE A 158 -17.18 14.20 -7.12
N ASP A 159 -17.80 13.55 -6.15
CA ASP A 159 -17.50 13.72 -4.73
C ASP A 159 -16.52 12.64 -4.24
N VAL A 160 -15.30 13.10 -3.91
CA VAL A 160 -14.23 12.23 -3.36
C VAL A 160 -14.65 11.60 -2.04
N GLY A 161 -15.47 12.30 -1.23
CA GLY A 161 -15.99 11.76 0.03
C GLY A 161 -16.84 10.51 -0.19
N THR A 162 -17.78 10.57 -1.15
CA THR A 162 -18.63 9.44 -1.55
C THR A 162 -17.79 8.26 -2.05
N LEU A 163 -16.77 8.52 -2.89
CA LEU A 163 -15.83 7.47 -3.34
C LEU A 163 -15.08 6.83 -2.17
N HIS A 164 -14.62 7.61 -1.19
CA HIS A 164 -13.98 7.08 0.02
C HIS A 164 -14.95 6.23 0.88
N GLN A 165 -16.23 6.60 0.98
CA GLN A 165 -17.23 5.80 1.69
C GLN A 165 -17.49 4.46 0.99
N ILE A 166 -17.64 4.47 -0.34
CA ILE A 166 -17.79 3.24 -1.14
C ILE A 166 -16.54 2.35 -1.00
N GLN A 167 -15.35 2.95 -1.09
CA GLN A 167 -14.09 2.25 -0.88
C GLN A 167 -14.00 1.62 0.52
N GLY A 168 -14.36 2.37 1.57
CA GLY A 168 -14.37 1.87 2.95
C GLY A 168 -15.29 0.67 3.09
N LEU A 169 -16.53 0.78 2.61
CA LEU A 169 -17.50 -0.32 2.63
C LEU A 169 -17.01 -1.55 1.84
N ALA A 170 -16.45 -1.34 0.65
CA ALA A 170 -15.89 -2.42 -0.17
C ALA A 170 -14.71 -3.11 0.52
N LEU A 171 -13.87 -2.37 1.24
CA LEU A 171 -12.77 -2.92 2.04
C LEU A 171 -13.28 -3.79 3.19
N GLU A 172 -14.36 -3.40 3.88
CA GLU A 172 -14.96 -4.22 4.94
C GLU A 172 -15.47 -5.55 4.39
N PHE A 173 -16.21 -5.53 3.27
CA PHE A 173 -16.65 -6.76 2.59
C PHE A 173 -15.46 -7.62 2.14
N LEU A 174 -14.40 -6.99 1.66
CA LEU A 174 -13.19 -7.68 1.26
C LEU A 174 -12.50 -8.35 2.46
N ILE A 175 -12.40 -7.66 3.61
CA ILE A 175 -11.79 -8.19 4.83
C ILE A 175 -12.63 -9.37 5.36
N ILE A 176 -13.95 -9.23 5.42
CA ILE A 176 -14.85 -10.30 5.85
C ILE A 176 -14.74 -11.51 4.92
N GLY A 177 -14.81 -11.28 3.60
CA GLY A 177 -14.65 -12.32 2.60
C GLY A 177 -13.28 -12.99 2.68
N ALA A 178 -12.23 -12.22 2.96
CA ALA A 178 -10.89 -12.72 3.17
C ALA A 178 -10.82 -13.65 4.39
N ILE A 179 -11.29 -13.21 5.54
CA ILE A 179 -11.32 -14.01 6.77
C ILE A 179 -12.11 -15.31 6.54
N ALA A 180 -13.26 -15.22 5.86
CA ALA A 180 -14.09 -16.37 5.52
C ALA A 180 -13.40 -17.36 4.55
N ALA A 181 -12.51 -16.88 3.67
CA ALA A 181 -11.78 -17.69 2.70
C ALA A 181 -10.53 -18.39 3.26
N ILE A 182 -10.09 -18.07 4.49
CA ILE A 182 -8.90 -18.68 5.09
C ILE A 182 -9.17 -20.16 5.37
N LYS A 183 -8.50 -21.03 4.61
CA LYS A 183 -8.46 -22.47 4.87
C LYS A 183 -7.39 -22.77 5.93
N VAL A 184 -7.78 -22.90 7.20
CA VAL A 184 -6.86 -23.19 8.32
C VAL A 184 -5.91 -24.38 8.02
N PRO A 185 -6.37 -25.50 7.44
CA PRO A 185 -5.46 -26.60 7.09
C PRO A 185 -4.32 -26.21 6.14
N VAL A 186 -4.59 -25.30 5.19
CA VAL A 186 -3.59 -24.79 4.25
C VAL A 186 -2.55 -23.95 4.99
N VAL A 187 -2.98 -23.07 5.89
CA VAL A 187 -2.05 -22.26 6.69
C VAL A 187 -1.13 -23.14 7.53
N VAL A 188 -1.66 -24.21 8.14
CA VAL A 188 -0.86 -25.16 8.92
C VAL A 188 0.11 -25.93 8.02
N ALA A 189 -0.34 -26.43 6.86
CA ALA A 189 0.51 -27.17 5.92
C ALA A 189 1.70 -26.33 5.42
N TYR A 190 1.50 -25.02 5.25
CA TYR A 190 2.52 -24.08 4.80
C TYR A 190 3.13 -23.25 5.94
N ALA A 191 2.92 -23.61 7.20
CA ALA A 191 3.37 -22.82 8.34
C ALA A 191 4.88 -22.56 8.31
N THR A 192 5.69 -23.61 8.06
CA THR A 192 7.16 -23.49 7.97
C THR A 192 7.62 -22.52 6.87
N PRO A 193 7.26 -22.71 5.58
CA PRO A 193 7.71 -21.78 4.55
C PRO A 193 7.12 -20.37 4.70
N LEU A 194 5.90 -20.24 5.21
CA LEU A 194 5.29 -18.94 5.47
C LEU A 194 6.01 -18.19 6.59
N LEU A 195 6.38 -18.88 7.67
CA LEU A 195 7.12 -18.29 8.79
C LEU A 195 8.51 -17.83 8.36
N ILE A 196 9.22 -18.63 7.56
CA ILE A 196 10.52 -18.24 7.00
C ILE A 196 10.37 -16.94 6.21
N LEU A 197 9.38 -16.86 5.33
CA LEU A 197 9.11 -15.67 4.51
C LEU A 197 8.76 -14.44 5.35
N ILE A 198 7.90 -14.59 6.36
CA ILE A 198 7.49 -13.50 7.25
C ILE A 198 8.69 -12.97 8.04
N VAL A 199 9.46 -13.86 8.65
CA VAL A 199 10.61 -13.48 9.48
C VAL A 199 11.71 -12.88 8.61
N SER A 200 12.04 -13.50 7.47
CA SER A 200 13.06 -12.94 6.57
C SER A 200 12.68 -11.56 6.09
N THR A 201 11.41 -11.35 5.73
CA THR A 201 10.93 -10.07 5.24
C THR A 201 10.94 -9.02 6.35
N ALA A 202 10.48 -9.37 7.56
CA ALA A 202 10.53 -8.46 8.71
C ALA A 202 11.98 -8.01 9.00
N VAL A 203 12.94 -8.94 8.97
CA VAL A 203 14.35 -8.60 9.17
C VAL A 203 14.84 -7.68 8.05
N ILE A 204 14.56 -8.01 6.79
CA ILE A 204 15.00 -7.21 5.64
C ILE A 204 14.39 -5.80 5.71
N THR A 205 13.11 -5.64 6.03
CA THR A 205 12.47 -4.32 6.11
C THR A 205 13.03 -3.47 7.25
N ILE A 206 13.32 -4.07 8.41
CA ILE A 206 14.01 -3.38 9.53
C ILE A 206 15.43 -2.96 9.11
N VAL A 207 16.18 -3.86 8.48
CA VAL A 207 17.53 -3.55 7.98
C VAL A 207 17.49 -2.41 6.97
N TYR A 208 16.56 -2.45 6.01
CA TYR A 208 16.38 -1.39 5.02
C TYR A 208 15.98 -0.07 5.65
N PHE A 209 15.13 -0.09 6.69
CA PHE A 209 14.75 1.12 7.42
C PHE A 209 15.99 1.83 7.99
N PHE A 210 16.84 1.12 8.74
CA PHE A 210 18.03 1.72 9.37
C PHE A 210 19.21 1.91 8.41
N TRP A 211 19.28 1.13 7.33
CA TRP A 211 20.37 1.21 6.36
C TRP A 211 20.08 2.20 5.24
N ALA A 212 18.96 2.06 4.53
CA ALA A 212 18.62 2.90 3.39
C ALA A 212 17.99 4.23 3.82
N GLY A 213 17.13 4.24 4.86
CA GLY A 213 16.45 5.45 5.35
C GLY A 213 17.37 6.67 5.54
N PRO A 214 18.37 6.62 6.43
CA PRO A 214 19.26 7.75 6.69
C PRO A 214 20.22 8.08 5.53
N ARG A 215 20.26 7.22 4.50
CA ARG A 215 21.11 7.41 3.31
C ARG A 215 20.35 8.01 2.13
N MET A 216 19.05 7.75 2.04
CA MET A 216 18.18 8.22 0.96
C MET A 216 17.54 9.57 1.29
N PHE A 217 17.23 9.82 2.56
CA PHE A 217 16.57 11.04 3.00
C PHE A 217 17.56 11.94 3.73
N LYS A 218 17.74 13.16 3.22
CA LYS A 218 18.69 14.13 3.79
C LYS A 218 18.10 14.82 5.02
N GLU A 219 16.85 15.23 4.92
CA GLU A 219 16.06 15.88 5.98
C GLU A 219 14.96 14.92 6.47
N ASP A 220 14.56 15.03 7.74
CA ASP A 220 13.47 14.27 8.36
C ASP A 220 13.46 12.78 7.99
N TRP A 221 14.65 12.19 7.99
CA TRP A 221 14.87 10.87 7.38
C TRP A 221 14.02 9.80 8.06
N PHE A 222 13.74 9.98 9.36
CA PHE A 222 12.99 9.05 10.17
C PHE A 222 11.52 9.07 9.77
N GLU A 223 10.92 10.27 9.63
CA GLU A 223 9.55 10.50 9.19
C GLU A 223 9.34 9.98 7.76
N HIS A 224 10.28 10.26 6.87
CA HIS A 224 10.28 9.70 5.51
C HIS A 224 10.43 8.18 5.51
N ALA A 225 11.28 7.60 6.36
CA ALA A 225 11.49 6.16 6.40
C ALA A 225 10.30 5.43 7.04
N ILE A 226 9.66 5.98 8.07
CA ILE A 226 8.63 5.28 8.84
C ILE A 226 7.31 5.17 8.08
N VAL A 227 6.94 6.21 7.34
CA VAL A 227 5.77 6.18 6.45
C VAL A 227 5.96 5.11 5.36
N ASN A 228 7.18 4.97 4.84
CA ASN A 228 7.53 3.95 3.86
C ASN A 228 7.55 2.55 4.47
N PHE A 229 8.13 2.39 5.66
CA PHE A 229 8.15 1.12 6.38
C PHE A 229 6.73 0.60 6.63
N GLY A 230 5.83 1.44 7.16
CA GLY A 230 4.44 1.04 7.39
C GLY A 230 3.70 0.69 6.10
N ALA A 231 3.93 1.47 5.03
CA ALA A 231 3.31 1.20 3.72
C ALA A 231 3.83 -0.08 3.04
N LEU A 232 5.09 -0.46 3.27
CA LEU A 232 5.68 -1.69 2.71
C LEU A 232 5.33 -2.94 3.53
N THR A 233 5.13 -2.80 4.85
CA THR A 233 4.83 -3.93 5.74
C THR A 233 3.34 -4.22 5.86
N GLY A 234 2.49 -3.22 5.60
CA GLY A 234 1.05 -3.39 5.45
C GLY A 234 0.55 -2.54 4.30
N VAL A 235 -0.30 -1.56 4.58
CA VAL A 235 -0.89 -0.69 3.57
C VAL A 235 -0.54 0.78 3.83
N SER A 236 -0.75 1.64 2.84
CA SER A 236 -0.50 3.09 2.98
C SER A 236 -1.16 3.71 4.22
N ALA A 237 -2.31 3.19 4.66
CA ALA A 237 -2.97 3.65 5.88
C ALA A 237 -2.12 3.41 7.15
N VAL A 238 -1.41 2.28 7.22
CA VAL A 238 -0.47 1.97 8.31
C VAL A 238 0.72 2.93 8.26
N GLY A 239 1.27 3.16 7.07
CA GLY A 239 2.34 4.15 6.87
C GLY A 239 1.95 5.53 7.38
N LEU A 240 0.78 6.03 6.99
CA LEU A 240 0.28 7.33 7.43
C LEU A 240 -0.06 7.37 8.93
N MET A 241 -0.53 6.27 9.51
CA MET A 241 -0.77 6.17 10.95
C MET A 241 0.54 6.27 11.74
N LEU A 242 1.57 5.53 11.33
CA LEU A 242 2.89 5.61 11.97
C LEU A 242 3.52 6.99 11.77
N LEU A 243 3.34 7.62 10.60
CA LEU A 243 3.80 8.99 10.38
C LEU A 243 3.13 9.97 11.34
N ARG A 244 1.80 9.93 11.46
CA ARG A 244 1.06 10.78 12.41
C ARG A 244 1.44 10.56 13.87
N THR A 245 2.04 9.41 14.19
CA THR A 245 2.56 9.17 15.54
C THR A 245 3.81 9.99 15.81
N VAL A 246 4.67 10.20 14.81
CA VAL A 246 5.93 10.97 14.94
C VAL A 246 5.83 12.41 14.47
N ASP A 247 4.85 12.72 13.62
CA ASP A 247 4.56 14.03 13.04
C ASP A 247 3.02 14.22 12.96
N PRO A 248 2.34 14.50 14.08
CA PRO A 248 0.88 14.55 14.14
C PRO A 248 0.25 15.65 13.27
N GLU A 249 0.89 16.81 13.23
CA GLU A 249 0.43 18.00 12.49
C GLU A 249 0.93 18.01 11.03
N MET A 250 1.69 16.98 10.62
CA MET A 250 2.25 16.84 9.26
C MET A 250 3.14 18.04 8.89
N GLU A 251 3.97 18.48 9.83
CA GLU A 251 4.89 19.61 9.68
C GLU A 251 6.05 19.27 8.73
N THR A 252 6.49 18.02 8.72
CA THR A 252 7.59 17.56 7.86
C THR A 252 7.14 17.39 6.42
N GLU A 253 8.10 17.39 5.49
CA GLU A 253 7.81 17.10 4.08
C GLU A 253 7.48 15.62 3.82
N ALA A 254 7.63 14.73 4.82
CA ALA A 254 7.43 13.29 4.66
C ALA A 254 6.03 12.95 4.14
N GLY A 255 4.99 13.57 4.70
CA GLY A 255 3.61 13.36 4.26
C GLY A 255 3.36 13.81 2.83
N LYS A 256 3.82 15.02 2.49
CA LYS A 256 3.69 15.60 1.13
C LYS A 256 4.46 14.77 0.11
N ALA A 257 5.70 14.42 0.40
CA ALA A 257 6.53 13.59 -0.47
C ALA A 257 5.93 12.19 -0.69
N PHE A 258 5.37 11.58 0.36
CA PHE A 258 4.69 10.30 0.27
C PHE A 258 3.44 10.36 -0.62
N ALA A 259 2.68 11.46 -0.56
CA ALA A 259 1.53 11.68 -1.42
C ALA A 259 1.96 11.93 -2.89
N LEU A 260 2.97 12.78 -3.11
CA LEU A 260 3.45 13.14 -4.45
C LEU A 260 4.04 11.94 -5.21
N ARG A 261 4.68 11.00 -4.52
CA ARG A 261 5.18 9.77 -5.17
C ARG A 261 4.07 8.79 -5.52
N ALA A 262 2.90 8.87 -4.87
CA ALA A 262 1.88 7.83 -4.97
C ALA A 262 1.39 7.61 -6.41
N PRO A 263 1.08 8.64 -7.23
CA PRO A 263 0.66 8.42 -8.62
C PRO A 263 1.70 7.72 -9.50
N PHE A 264 2.99 7.93 -9.23
CA PHE A 264 4.08 7.36 -10.03
C PHE A 264 4.50 5.96 -9.55
N PHE A 265 4.40 5.71 -8.25
CA PHE A 265 4.79 4.42 -7.66
C PHE A 265 3.64 3.41 -7.63
N SER A 266 2.44 3.88 -7.27
CA SER A 266 1.27 3.05 -6.99
C SER A 266 0.91 2.13 -8.15
N PRO A 267 0.78 2.59 -9.43
CA PRO A 267 0.40 1.71 -10.54
C PRO A 267 1.33 0.51 -10.75
N PHE A 268 2.61 0.68 -10.47
CA PHE A 268 3.63 -0.34 -10.71
C PHE A 268 3.88 -1.21 -9.48
N ALA A 269 3.97 -0.63 -8.29
CA ALA A 269 4.45 -1.28 -7.07
C ALA A 269 3.43 -1.18 -5.91
N GLY A 270 3.66 -1.96 -4.86
CA GLY A 270 2.79 -2.01 -3.69
C GLY A 270 1.44 -2.62 -3.96
N GLY A 271 1.47 -3.85 -4.50
CA GLY A 271 0.28 -4.65 -4.73
C GLY A 271 -0.33 -4.53 -6.11
N ARG A 272 0.31 -3.88 -7.08
CA ARG A 272 -0.31 -3.55 -8.38
C ARG A 272 0.33 -4.29 -9.54
N LEU A 273 0.64 -3.64 -10.67
CA LEU A 273 1.05 -4.34 -11.89
C LEU A 273 2.24 -5.29 -11.68
N MET A 274 3.35 -4.83 -11.10
CA MET A 274 4.52 -5.69 -10.89
C MET A 274 4.24 -6.82 -9.91
N THR A 275 3.65 -6.49 -8.75
CA THR A 275 3.30 -7.46 -7.71
C THR A 275 2.39 -8.57 -8.25
N SER A 276 1.41 -8.18 -9.07
CA SER A 276 0.43 -9.11 -9.63
C SER A 276 0.99 -9.98 -10.76
N MET A 277 2.04 -9.52 -11.45
CA MET A 277 2.76 -10.32 -12.46
C MET A 277 3.77 -11.29 -11.86
N LEU A 278 4.25 -11.08 -10.62
CA LEU A 278 5.25 -11.94 -9.97
C LEU A 278 4.93 -13.45 -10.01
N PRO A 279 3.75 -13.93 -9.62
CA PRO A 279 3.48 -15.38 -9.64
C PRO A 279 3.47 -15.94 -11.07
N ILE A 280 2.98 -15.17 -12.04
CA ILE A 280 2.95 -15.56 -13.46
C ILE A 280 4.38 -15.67 -14.01
N LEU A 281 5.23 -14.67 -13.72
CA LEU A 281 6.64 -14.70 -14.11
C LEU A 281 7.39 -15.87 -13.46
N ALA A 282 7.09 -16.15 -12.19
CA ALA A 282 7.71 -17.24 -11.46
C ALA A 282 7.33 -18.62 -12.00
N VAL A 283 6.11 -18.79 -12.51
CA VAL A 283 5.67 -20.03 -13.19
C VAL A 283 6.30 -20.14 -14.58
N LYS A 284 6.29 -19.05 -15.36
CA LYS A 284 6.76 -19.05 -16.75
C LYS A 284 8.27 -19.18 -16.89
N TYR A 285 9.03 -18.45 -16.07
CA TYR A 285 10.50 -18.36 -16.17
C TYR A 285 11.24 -19.08 -15.05
N GLY A 286 10.53 -19.56 -14.04
CA GLY A 286 11.08 -20.22 -12.86
C GLY A 286 11.43 -19.23 -11.74
N ALA A 287 11.11 -19.60 -10.50
CA ALA A 287 11.22 -18.74 -9.33
C ALA A 287 12.61 -18.15 -9.10
N LEU A 288 13.67 -18.93 -9.32
CA LEU A 288 15.05 -18.47 -9.13
C LEU A 288 15.43 -17.38 -10.15
N LYS A 289 15.12 -17.59 -11.44
CA LYS A 289 15.42 -16.60 -12.48
C LYS A 289 14.64 -15.31 -12.27
N THR A 290 13.36 -15.41 -11.94
CA THR A 290 12.53 -14.25 -11.59
C THR A 290 13.14 -13.51 -10.40
N GLY A 291 13.51 -14.22 -9.32
CA GLY A 291 14.15 -13.62 -8.15
C GLY A 291 15.45 -12.90 -8.48
N LEU A 292 16.33 -13.51 -9.27
CA LEU A 292 17.60 -12.90 -9.69
C LEU A 292 17.39 -11.65 -10.55
N ILE A 293 16.36 -11.60 -11.41
CA ILE A 293 16.03 -10.41 -12.19
C ILE A 293 15.62 -9.26 -11.27
N PHE A 294 14.73 -9.49 -10.30
CA PHE A 294 14.32 -8.44 -9.36
C PHE A 294 15.44 -8.00 -8.43
N LEU A 295 16.32 -8.93 -8.03
CA LEU A 295 17.52 -8.60 -7.25
C LEU A 295 18.49 -7.76 -8.09
N GLY A 296 18.70 -8.11 -9.36
CA GLY A 296 19.49 -7.31 -10.29
C GLY A 296 18.91 -5.91 -10.49
N LEU A 297 17.58 -5.81 -10.66
CA LEU A 297 16.88 -4.52 -10.77
C LEU A 297 17.09 -3.68 -9.51
N MET A 298 16.99 -4.28 -8.32
CA MET A 298 17.27 -3.60 -7.06
C MET A 298 18.70 -3.07 -7.00
N VAL A 299 19.70 -3.86 -7.41
CA VAL A 299 21.11 -3.42 -7.46
C VAL A 299 21.28 -2.26 -8.45
N VAL A 300 20.68 -2.33 -9.64
CA VAL A 300 20.70 -1.23 -10.61
C VAL A 300 20.09 0.04 -10.02
N LEU A 301 18.94 -0.06 -9.36
CA LEU A 301 18.29 1.09 -8.72
C LEU A 301 19.16 1.70 -7.61
N LEU A 302 19.86 0.87 -6.82
CA LEU A 302 20.82 1.36 -5.80
C LEU A 302 22.03 2.06 -6.44
N ILE A 303 22.55 1.54 -7.55
CA ILE A 303 23.64 2.18 -8.30
C ILE A 303 23.17 3.53 -8.86
N LEU A 304 21.99 3.58 -9.48
CA LEU A 304 21.42 4.82 -10.00
C LEU A 304 21.19 5.84 -8.88
N ALA A 305 20.65 5.41 -7.73
CA ALA A 305 20.48 6.28 -6.56
C ALA A 305 21.82 6.88 -6.10
N ARG A 306 22.92 6.12 -6.22
CA ARG A 306 24.25 6.61 -5.89
C ARG A 306 24.83 7.54 -6.95
N VAL A 307 24.65 7.24 -8.24
CA VAL A 307 25.13 8.06 -9.36
C VAL A 307 24.40 9.41 -9.41
N PHE A 308 23.09 9.44 -9.17
CA PHE A 308 22.29 10.66 -9.16
C PHE A 308 22.40 11.45 -7.84
N GLY A 309 23.23 11.01 -6.89
CA GLY A 309 23.47 11.76 -5.64
C GLY A 309 22.32 11.73 -4.64
N PHE A 310 21.35 10.83 -4.82
CA PHE A 310 20.29 10.56 -3.84
C PHE A 310 20.79 9.74 -2.64
N TRP A 311 22.00 9.18 -2.72
CA TRP A 311 22.63 8.40 -1.66
C TRP A 311 23.71 9.22 -0.92
N GLY A 312 23.36 9.77 0.24
CA GLY A 312 24.21 10.68 1.03
C GLY A 312 24.18 10.42 2.54
N LYS A 313 24.75 11.32 3.34
CA LYS A 313 24.52 11.34 4.80
C LYS A 313 23.32 12.23 5.08
N SER A 314 22.43 11.79 5.97
CA SER A 314 21.36 12.64 6.50
C SER A 314 21.96 13.79 7.31
N ASN A 315 21.43 15.00 7.07
CA ASN A 315 21.62 16.15 7.94
C ASN A 315 20.53 16.09 9.00
N LEU A 316 20.80 15.42 10.11
CA LEU A 316 19.99 15.62 11.30
C LEU A 316 20.14 17.08 11.72
N LYS A 317 19.11 17.91 11.50
CA LYS A 317 19.02 19.24 12.09
C LYS A 317 18.91 19.03 13.60
N GLN A 318 20.05 19.02 14.30
CA GLN A 318 20.04 19.38 15.71
C GLN A 318 19.58 20.82 15.76
N SER A 319 18.31 21.06 16.14
CA SER A 319 17.86 22.37 16.60
C SER A 319 18.59 22.67 17.92
N SER A 320 19.86 23.04 17.79
CA SER A 320 20.59 23.83 18.75
C SER A 320 19.97 25.22 18.70
N GLU A 321 19.06 25.52 19.61
CA GLU A 321 18.88 26.84 20.23
C GLU A 321 17.74 26.76 21.25
N ALA A 322 18.14 26.66 22.52
CA ALA A 322 17.48 27.29 23.66
C ALA A 322 18.57 28.07 24.40
#